data_AF-A0A834MIW1-F1
#
_entry.id   AF-A0A834MIW1-F1
#
_cell.length_a   1.000
_cell.length_b   1.000
_cell.length_c   1.000
_cell.angle_alpha   90.00
_cell.angle_beta   90.00
_cell.angle_gamma   90.00
#
_symmetry.space_group_name_H-M   'P 1'
#
loop_
_entity.id
_entity.type
_entity.pdbx_description
1 polymer ?
#
loop_
_entity_poly.entity_id
_entity_poly.type
_entity_poly.pdbx_seq_one_letter_code
_entity_poly.pdbx_strand_id
1 'polypeptide(L)'
;MTRGPVVRFGSITRVSEAVQWLGKPENFESVKSGFDSTSRFAKLLKLSTHIAGRYLFIRFVAQTGDAMGMNMISKGTEQGLNVLQSQFPDMEIISLSGNVCTDKKPAAINWIEGRGKSVVCEAVVPANIVQTVLKTNTHSLIDLNMSKNMVGSALAGSVGGFNAHAANIVTAIFIATGQDAAQNVTSSNCMTIMEPHGENGDDLLISCTMPSVEIGTVGGGTILPAQSSCLEMLGVKGAHSEVPGDNAKQLARIVCASVLAGELSLMAALASGHLVKSHLKFNRVGGTTTKIGDRSMSCQT
;
A
#
# COMPACT_ATOMS: atom_id res chain seq x y z
N MET A 1 -6.68 1.67 9.11
CA MET A 1 -7.16 0.39 8.53
C MET A 1 -8.63 0.52 8.16
N THR A 2 -9.17 -0.34 7.30
CA THR A 2 -10.59 -0.30 6.88
C THR A 2 -11.27 -1.67 6.91
N ARG A 3 -12.59 -1.67 7.16
CA ARG A 3 -13.49 -2.82 6.99
C ARG A 3 -14.75 -2.35 6.28
N GLY A 4 -15.20 -3.13 5.31
CA GLY A 4 -16.29 -2.76 4.41
C GLY A 4 -17.40 -3.79 4.40
N PRO A 5 -18.28 -3.87 5.41
CA PRO A 5 -19.46 -4.72 5.41
C PRO A 5 -20.42 -4.40 4.26
N VAL A 6 -21.26 -5.39 3.97
CA VAL A 6 -22.45 -5.23 3.14
C VAL A 6 -23.68 -5.61 3.97
N VAL A 7 -24.66 -4.72 3.98
CA VAL A 7 -25.97 -4.91 4.59
C VAL A 7 -27.07 -4.76 3.53
N ARG A 8 -28.26 -5.29 3.82
CA ARG A 8 -29.41 -5.25 2.92
C ARG A 8 -30.67 -4.77 3.64
N PHE A 9 -31.52 -4.09 2.88
CA PHE A 9 -32.82 -3.59 3.34
C PHE A 9 -33.96 -4.07 2.42
N GLY A 10 -35.20 -3.88 2.86
CA GLY A 10 -36.40 -4.24 2.09
C GLY A 10 -36.56 -3.45 0.79
N SER A 11 -36.11 -2.18 0.75
CA SER A 11 -36.26 -1.29 -0.40
C SER A 11 -35.07 -0.32 -0.55
N ILE A 12 -34.96 0.32 -1.73
CA ILE A 12 -33.94 1.34 -1.99
C ILE A 12 -34.17 2.61 -1.17
N THR A 13 -35.44 2.96 -0.90
CA THR A 13 -35.81 4.10 -0.06
C THR A 13 -35.26 3.92 1.35
N ARG A 14 -35.38 2.70 1.88
CA ARG A 14 -34.87 2.35 3.21
C ARG A 14 -33.36 2.40 3.31
N VAL A 15 -32.64 2.03 2.24
CA VAL A 15 -31.19 2.25 2.15
C VAL A 15 -30.86 3.74 2.23
N SER A 16 -31.60 4.58 1.49
CA SER A 16 -31.39 6.03 1.51
C SER A 16 -31.61 6.63 2.89
N GLU A 17 -32.66 6.20 3.61
CA GLU A 17 -32.90 6.58 5.00
C GLU A 17 -31.72 6.23 5.91
N ALA A 18 -31.15 5.02 5.78
CA ALA A 18 -29.98 4.61 6.55
C ALA A 18 -28.73 5.45 6.24
N VAL A 19 -28.49 5.79 4.97
CA VAL A 19 -27.37 6.65 4.57
C VAL A 19 -27.55 8.08 5.10
N GLN A 20 -28.76 8.65 4.98
CA GLN A 20 -29.05 9.98 5.53
C GLN A 20 -28.93 9.99 7.05
N TRP A 21 -29.37 8.92 7.73
CA TRP A 21 -29.22 8.77 9.16
C TRP A 21 -27.74 8.75 9.56
N LEU A 22 -26.90 7.94 8.90
CA LEU A 22 -25.45 7.88 9.12
C LEU A 22 -24.72 9.20 8.82
N GLY A 23 -25.27 10.02 7.91
CA GLY A 23 -24.71 11.32 7.55
C GLY A 23 -24.90 12.42 8.60
N LYS A 24 -25.76 12.21 9.61
CA LYS A 24 -25.93 13.17 10.70
C LYS A 24 -24.82 13.01 11.75
N PRO A 25 -24.15 14.11 12.19
CA PRO A 25 -23.03 14.03 13.13
C PRO A 25 -23.34 13.26 14.42
N GLU A 26 -24.51 13.47 15.01
CA GLU A 26 -24.95 12.82 16.25
C GLU A 26 -25.11 11.30 16.11
N ASN A 27 -25.54 10.86 14.94
CA ASN A 27 -25.74 9.44 14.64
C ASN A 27 -24.43 8.75 14.31
N PHE A 28 -23.54 9.44 13.58
CA PHE A 28 -22.15 9.00 13.41
C PHE A 28 -21.49 8.81 14.78
N GLU A 29 -21.66 9.73 15.73
CA GLU A 29 -21.08 9.58 17.07
C GLU A 29 -21.66 8.41 17.86
N SER A 30 -22.94 8.09 17.69
CA SER A 30 -23.51 6.86 18.27
C SER A 30 -22.81 5.60 17.76
N VAL A 31 -22.63 5.50 16.43
CA VAL A 31 -21.92 4.37 15.80
C VAL A 31 -20.44 4.34 16.19
N LYS A 32 -19.78 5.50 16.22
CA LYS A 32 -18.41 5.66 16.66
C LYS A 32 -18.23 5.20 18.11
N SER A 33 -19.13 5.59 19.01
CA SER A 33 -19.06 5.19 20.41
C SER A 33 -19.17 3.66 20.56
N GLY A 34 -20.13 3.04 19.84
CA GLY A 34 -20.25 1.58 19.76
C GLY A 34 -18.98 0.91 19.22
N PHE A 35 -18.42 1.42 18.13
CA PHE A 35 -17.18 0.91 17.53
C PHE A 35 -15.98 1.04 18.49
N ASP A 36 -15.75 2.23 19.04
CA ASP A 36 -14.59 2.59 19.87
C ASP A 36 -14.64 1.87 21.23
N SER A 37 -15.82 1.46 21.71
CA SER A 37 -15.98 0.66 22.95
C SER A 37 -15.25 -0.69 22.90
N THR A 38 -14.96 -1.21 21.70
CA THR A 38 -14.42 -2.56 21.53
C THR A 38 -12.92 -2.68 21.80
N SER A 39 -12.20 -1.57 21.82
CA SER A 39 -10.74 -1.51 21.95
C SER A 39 -10.26 -0.11 22.29
N ARG A 40 -9.31 0.00 23.22
CA ARG A 40 -8.64 1.27 23.55
C ARG A 40 -7.88 1.90 22.37
N PHE A 41 -7.47 1.10 21.39
CA PHE A 41 -6.67 1.55 20.23
C PHE A 41 -7.49 1.72 18.96
N ALA A 42 -8.71 1.16 18.91
CA ALA A 42 -9.59 1.32 17.76
C ALA A 42 -10.27 2.68 17.87
N LYS A 43 -10.01 3.56 16.90
CA LYS A 43 -10.66 4.87 16.84
C LYS A 43 -11.24 5.09 15.46
N LEU A 44 -12.57 5.00 15.35
CA LEU A 44 -13.30 5.27 14.12
C LEU A 44 -13.08 6.73 13.72
N LEU A 45 -12.62 6.96 12.49
CA LEU A 45 -12.34 8.27 11.94
C LEU A 45 -13.46 8.75 11.02
N LYS A 46 -13.96 7.85 10.17
CA LYS A 46 -15.04 8.15 9.23
C LYS A 46 -15.76 6.89 8.78
N LEU A 47 -16.97 7.08 8.26
CA LEU A 47 -17.71 6.10 7.48
C LEU A 47 -17.83 6.60 6.05
N SER A 48 -17.67 5.72 5.07
CA SER A 48 -17.99 6.01 3.67
C SER A 48 -19.01 5.00 3.17
N THR A 49 -20.14 5.49 2.65
CA THR A 49 -21.28 4.65 2.27
C THR A 49 -21.43 4.57 0.76
N HIS A 50 -21.65 3.37 0.22
CA HIS A 50 -21.89 3.14 -1.20
C HIS A 50 -23.16 2.29 -1.38
N ILE A 51 -24.08 2.75 -2.22
CA ILE A 51 -25.37 2.10 -2.46
C ILE A 51 -25.32 1.31 -3.77
N ALA A 52 -25.83 0.08 -3.76
CA ALA A 52 -26.10 -0.69 -4.98
C ALA A 52 -27.48 -1.36 -4.86
N GLY A 53 -28.52 -0.73 -5.41
CA GLY A 53 -29.89 -1.18 -5.23
C GLY A 53 -30.27 -1.23 -3.74
N ARG A 54 -30.67 -2.41 -3.25
CA ARG A 54 -31.06 -2.61 -1.83
C ARG A 54 -29.88 -2.95 -0.91
N TYR A 55 -28.65 -2.95 -1.45
CA TYR A 55 -27.44 -3.19 -0.69
C TYR A 55 -26.80 -1.86 -0.29
N LEU A 56 -26.37 -1.79 0.96
CA LEU A 56 -25.56 -0.70 1.48
C LEU A 56 -24.20 -1.26 1.90
N PHE A 57 -23.15 -0.72 1.30
CA PHE A 57 -21.78 -0.98 1.67
C PHE A 57 -21.26 0.15 2.54
N ILE A 58 -20.74 -0.16 3.73
CA ILE A 58 -20.30 0.84 4.70
C ILE A 58 -18.82 0.61 4.97
N ARG A 59 -17.96 1.53 4.54
CA ARG A 59 -16.52 1.46 4.76
C ARG A 59 -16.16 2.15 6.08
N PHE A 60 -15.94 1.36 7.12
CA PHE A 60 -15.42 1.80 8.40
C PHE A 60 -13.93 2.09 8.27
N VAL A 61 -13.51 3.30 8.62
CA VAL A 61 -12.11 3.73 8.57
C VAL A 61 -11.65 4.09 9.98
N ALA A 62 -10.66 3.38 10.51
CA ALA A 62 -10.21 3.56 11.88
C ALA A 62 -8.69 3.52 12.05
N GLN A 63 -8.21 4.20 13.10
CA GLN A 63 -6.87 3.98 13.65
C GLN A 63 -6.86 2.70 14.49
N THR A 64 -5.69 2.06 14.57
CA THR A 64 -5.52 0.73 15.19
C THR A 64 -4.25 0.63 16.04
N GLY A 65 -3.69 1.78 16.45
CA GLY A 65 -2.38 1.85 17.08
C GLY A 65 -1.29 1.22 16.20
N ASP A 66 -0.42 0.43 16.84
CA ASP A 66 0.71 -0.27 16.20
C ASP A 66 0.33 -1.62 15.58
N ALA A 67 -0.89 -2.09 15.77
CA ALA A 67 -1.38 -3.25 15.06
C ALA A 67 -1.76 -2.88 13.62
N MET A 68 -1.53 -3.80 12.69
CA MET A 68 -2.10 -3.71 11.33
C MET A 68 -3.64 -3.59 11.43
N GLY A 69 -4.23 -4.30 12.41
CA GLY A 69 -5.51 -3.93 12.99
C GLY A 69 -6.74 -4.58 12.37
N MET A 70 -6.57 -5.62 11.53
CA MET A 70 -7.69 -6.27 10.84
C MET A 70 -8.71 -6.96 11.75
N ASN A 71 -8.27 -7.63 12.81
CA ASN A 71 -9.18 -8.21 13.80
C ASN A 71 -9.87 -7.13 14.63
N MET A 72 -9.10 -6.11 15.01
CA MET A 72 -9.57 -4.98 15.82
C MET A 72 -10.69 -4.21 15.10
N ILE A 73 -10.48 -3.89 13.82
CA ILE A 73 -11.49 -3.18 13.03
C ILE A 73 -12.72 -4.04 12.72
N SER A 74 -12.56 -5.35 12.54
CA SER A 74 -13.71 -6.25 12.34
C SER A 74 -14.60 -6.28 13.58
N LYS A 75 -14.02 -6.40 14.78
CA LYS A 75 -14.76 -6.36 16.04
C LYS A 75 -15.47 -5.04 16.25
N GLY A 76 -14.79 -3.91 16.01
CA GLY A 76 -15.41 -2.58 16.07
C GLY A 76 -16.55 -2.43 15.07
N THR A 77 -16.37 -2.95 13.85
CA THR A 77 -17.39 -2.91 12.79
C THR A 77 -18.64 -3.68 13.18
N GLU A 78 -18.49 -4.88 13.73
CA GLU A 78 -19.61 -5.67 14.22
C GLU A 78 -20.44 -4.90 15.26
N GLN A 79 -19.78 -4.27 16.24
CA GLN A 79 -20.49 -3.44 17.22
C GLN A 79 -21.11 -2.17 16.61
N GLY A 80 -20.42 -1.51 15.68
CA GLY A 80 -20.99 -0.38 14.94
C GLY A 80 -22.25 -0.77 14.14
N LEU A 81 -22.25 -1.98 13.54
CA LEU A 81 -23.43 -2.52 12.86
C LEU A 81 -24.56 -2.88 13.83
N ASN A 82 -24.25 -3.37 15.04
CA ASN A 82 -25.28 -3.62 16.07
C ASN A 82 -25.98 -2.32 16.47
N VAL A 83 -25.24 -1.22 16.62
CA VAL A 83 -25.83 0.11 16.87
C VAL A 83 -26.74 0.50 15.72
N LEU A 84 -26.29 0.36 14.47
CA LEU A 84 -27.11 0.67 13.30
C LEU A 84 -28.36 -0.23 13.23
N GLN A 85 -28.25 -1.51 13.54
CA GLN A 85 -29.37 -2.47 13.53
C GLN A 85 -30.40 -2.15 14.62
N SER A 86 -30.01 -1.55 15.74
CA SER A 86 -30.97 -1.07 16.75
C SER A 86 -31.89 0.04 16.22
N GLN A 87 -31.40 0.84 15.27
CA GLN A 87 -32.15 1.92 14.62
C GLN A 87 -32.89 1.45 13.36
N PHE A 88 -32.35 0.43 12.71
CA PHE A 88 -32.92 -0.22 11.54
C PHE A 88 -33.08 -1.72 11.80
N PRO A 89 -34.10 -2.16 12.57
CA PRO A 89 -34.27 -3.58 12.90
C PRO A 89 -34.54 -4.47 11.67
N ASP A 90 -34.99 -3.86 10.58
CA ASP A 90 -35.19 -4.49 9.27
C ASP A 90 -33.91 -4.63 8.45
N MET A 91 -32.77 -4.10 8.91
CA MET A 91 -31.46 -4.24 8.29
C MET A 91 -30.91 -5.66 8.50
N GLU A 92 -30.55 -6.30 7.40
CA GLU A 92 -29.87 -7.60 7.39
C GLU A 92 -28.37 -7.41 7.16
N ILE A 93 -27.54 -7.93 8.08
CA ILE A 93 -26.08 -7.99 7.89
C ILE A 93 -25.76 -9.22 7.03
N ILE A 94 -25.40 -9.01 5.77
CA ILE A 94 -25.05 -10.10 4.85
C ILE A 94 -23.63 -10.58 5.12
N SER A 95 -22.68 -9.64 5.30
CA SER A 95 -21.29 -9.97 5.61
C SER A 95 -20.57 -8.79 6.22
N LEU A 96 -19.68 -9.06 7.18
CA LEU A 96 -18.73 -8.06 7.70
C LEU A 96 -17.70 -7.60 6.66
N SER A 97 -17.56 -8.33 5.54
CA SER A 97 -16.61 -8.01 4.47
C SER A 97 -17.26 -8.17 3.08
N GLY A 98 -17.98 -7.13 2.65
CA GLY A 98 -18.55 -6.98 1.31
C GLY A 98 -17.57 -6.49 0.25
N ASN A 99 -16.27 -6.77 0.40
CA ASN A 99 -15.20 -6.40 -0.53
C ASN A 99 -14.97 -4.91 -0.82
N VAL A 100 -15.65 -3.97 -0.16
CA VAL A 100 -15.32 -2.52 -0.21
C VAL A 100 -14.31 -2.09 0.86
N CYS A 101 -13.64 -3.04 1.53
CA CYS A 101 -12.57 -2.72 2.47
C CYS A 101 -11.42 -1.94 1.79
N THR A 102 -10.74 -2.45 0.75
CA THR A 102 -10.77 -3.79 0.12
C THR A 102 -9.52 -4.58 0.53
N ASP A 103 -9.69 -5.81 1.03
CA ASP A 103 -8.57 -6.57 1.60
C ASP A 103 -7.99 -7.61 0.66
N LYS A 104 -6.69 -7.56 0.36
CA LYS A 104 -5.96 -8.56 -0.45
C LYS A 104 -6.49 -8.75 -1.88
N LYS A 105 -7.18 -7.74 -2.42
CA LYS A 105 -7.61 -7.68 -3.81
C LYS A 105 -7.26 -6.31 -4.39
N PRO A 106 -6.89 -6.22 -5.69
CA PRO A 106 -6.69 -4.93 -6.33
C PRO A 106 -8.02 -4.17 -6.36
N ALA A 107 -8.01 -2.92 -5.89
CA ALA A 107 -9.21 -2.08 -5.86
C ALA A 107 -8.85 -0.60 -5.88
N ALA A 108 -9.48 0.14 -6.79
CA ALA A 108 -9.27 1.59 -6.94
C ALA A 108 -9.58 2.37 -5.66
N ILE A 109 -10.52 1.91 -4.84
CA ILE A 109 -10.85 2.57 -3.57
C ILE A 109 -9.66 2.62 -2.60
N ASN A 110 -8.78 1.62 -2.60
CA ASN A 110 -7.58 1.65 -1.77
C ASN A 110 -6.53 2.62 -2.32
N TRP A 111 -6.47 2.78 -3.64
CA TRP A 111 -5.60 3.73 -4.32
C TRP A 111 -6.04 5.18 -4.06
N ILE A 112 -7.33 5.45 -4.20
CA ILE A 112 -7.91 6.80 -4.14
C ILE A 112 -8.11 7.27 -2.70
N GLU A 113 -8.73 6.43 -1.86
CA GLU A 113 -9.08 6.83 -0.49
C GLU A 113 -8.08 6.35 0.57
N GLY A 114 -7.05 5.60 0.14
CA GLY A 114 -6.06 4.98 1.02
C GLY A 114 -6.59 3.75 1.77
N ARG A 115 -5.65 3.00 2.36
CA ARG A 115 -5.95 1.91 3.30
C ARG A 115 -4.73 1.57 4.16
N GLY A 116 -4.88 1.54 5.48
CA GLY A 116 -3.71 1.37 6.34
C GLY A 116 -2.98 2.70 6.50
N LYS A 117 -1.74 2.80 6.02
CA LYS A 117 -0.88 3.98 6.13
C LYS A 117 -0.61 4.51 4.72
N SER A 118 -0.88 5.80 4.52
CA SER A 118 -0.52 6.52 3.29
C SER A 118 0.81 7.24 3.54
N VAL A 119 1.81 6.97 2.71
CA VAL A 119 3.19 7.44 2.93
C VAL A 119 3.74 8.02 1.62
N VAL A 120 4.51 9.10 1.76
CA VAL A 120 5.30 9.69 0.68
C VAL A 120 6.75 9.76 1.14
N CYS A 121 7.68 9.52 0.22
CA CYS A 121 9.12 9.68 0.42
C CYS A 121 9.71 10.37 -0.81
N GLU A 122 10.71 11.23 -0.60
CA GLU A 122 11.45 11.89 -1.67
C GLU A 122 12.94 11.93 -1.35
N ALA A 123 13.76 12.07 -2.39
CA ALA A 123 15.19 12.32 -2.29
C ALA A 123 15.68 13.11 -3.50
N VAL A 124 16.68 13.95 -3.28
CA VAL A 124 17.49 14.55 -4.34
C VAL A 124 18.77 13.74 -4.46
N VAL A 125 19.05 13.23 -5.67
CA VAL A 125 20.25 12.47 -5.99
C VAL A 125 21.17 13.34 -6.86
N PRO A 126 22.34 13.75 -6.35
CA PRO A 126 23.27 14.58 -7.10
C PRO A 126 23.71 13.95 -8.41
N ALA A 127 23.90 14.76 -9.46
CA ALA A 127 24.27 14.31 -10.81
C ALA A 127 25.52 13.42 -10.83
N ASN A 128 26.53 13.77 -10.01
CA ASN A 128 27.74 12.97 -9.89
C ASN A 128 27.47 11.57 -9.33
N ILE A 129 26.49 11.40 -8.43
CA ILE A 129 26.07 10.09 -7.91
C ILE A 129 25.26 9.32 -8.96
N VAL A 130 24.38 9.99 -9.71
CA VAL A 130 23.67 9.38 -10.84
C VAL A 130 24.67 8.81 -11.86
N GLN A 131 25.72 9.55 -12.18
CA GLN A 131 26.73 9.11 -13.12
C GLN A 131 27.66 8.03 -12.55
N THR A 132 28.20 8.25 -11.35
CA THR A 132 29.27 7.40 -10.80
C THR A 132 28.76 6.18 -10.06
N VAL A 133 27.54 6.19 -9.50
CA VAL A 133 26.95 5.05 -8.79
C VAL A 133 25.90 4.37 -9.65
N LEU A 134 24.92 5.11 -10.15
CA LEU A 134 23.81 4.57 -10.94
C LEU A 134 24.20 4.26 -12.39
N LYS A 135 25.36 4.75 -12.84
CA LYS A 135 25.94 4.48 -14.18
C LYS A 135 24.99 4.88 -15.32
N THR A 136 24.26 5.98 -15.12
CA THR A 136 23.33 6.57 -16.09
C THR A 136 23.38 8.10 -15.99
N ASN A 137 22.42 8.80 -16.58
CA ASN A 137 22.22 10.24 -16.41
C ASN A 137 20.76 10.55 -16.02
N THR A 138 20.53 11.74 -15.46
CA THR A 138 19.22 12.18 -14.94
C THR A 138 18.14 12.21 -16.02
N HIS A 139 18.46 12.72 -17.22
CA HIS A 139 17.51 12.78 -18.33
C HIS A 139 17.02 11.38 -18.74
N SER A 140 17.91 10.40 -18.87
CA SER A 140 17.54 9.02 -19.21
C SER A 140 16.66 8.36 -18.15
N LEU A 141 16.86 8.68 -16.86
CA LEU A 141 16.00 8.18 -15.78
C LEU A 141 14.59 8.77 -15.85
N ILE A 142 14.49 10.09 -16.08
CA ILE A 142 13.21 10.80 -16.20
C ILE A 142 12.43 10.27 -17.42
N ASP A 143 13.07 10.20 -18.58
CA ASP A 143 12.45 9.70 -19.82
C ASP A 143 11.98 8.26 -19.67
N LEU A 144 12.79 7.39 -19.05
CA LEU A 144 12.38 6.03 -18.75
C LEU A 144 11.21 6.00 -17.75
N ASN A 145 11.21 6.81 -16.69
CA ASN A 145 10.11 6.85 -15.73
C ASN A 145 8.79 7.26 -16.39
N MET A 146 8.83 8.28 -17.24
CA MET A 146 7.65 8.74 -17.97
C MET A 146 7.15 7.69 -18.96
N SER A 147 8.03 7.15 -19.80
CA SER A 147 7.65 6.16 -20.80
C SER A 147 7.19 4.82 -20.19
N LYS A 148 7.85 4.36 -19.13
CA LYS A 148 7.56 3.06 -18.48
C LYS A 148 6.50 3.17 -17.39
N ASN A 149 6.78 3.90 -16.31
CA ASN A 149 5.96 3.87 -15.10
C ASN A 149 4.68 4.69 -15.24
N MET A 150 4.65 5.67 -16.15
CA MET A 150 3.43 6.42 -16.47
C MET A 150 2.75 5.88 -17.72
N VAL A 151 3.29 6.15 -18.91
CA VAL A 151 2.65 5.81 -20.20
C VAL A 151 2.44 4.31 -20.34
N GLY A 152 3.47 3.50 -20.07
CA GLY A 152 3.37 2.04 -20.11
C GLY A 152 2.31 1.48 -19.16
N SER A 153 2.30 1.91 -17.90
CA SER A 153 1.28 1.49 -16.93
C SER A 153 -0.14 1.95 -17.29
N ALA A 154 -0.28 3.14 -17.89
CA ALA A 154 -1.56 3.65 -18.38
C ALA A 154 -2.10 2.79 -19.53
N LEU A 155 -1.25 2.46 -20.51
CA LEU A 155 -1.61 1.56 -21.62
C LEU A 155 -2.00 0.16 -21.13
N ALA A 156 -1.38 -0.31 -20.05
CA ALA A 156 -1.70 -1.60 -19.43
C ALA A 156 -3.00 -1.60 -18.59
N GLY A 157 -3.67 -0.45 -18.42
CA GLY A 157 -4.87 -0.34 -17.58
C GLY A 157 -4.57 -0.54 -16.08
N SER A 158 -3.35 -0.24 -15.64
CA SER A 158 -2.93 -0.39 -14.25
C SER A 158 -3.63 0.62 -13.34
N VAL A 159 -4.08 0.17 -12.17
CA VAL A 159 -4.58 1.03 -11.10
C VAL A 159 -3.68 0.87 -9.88
N GLY A 160 -2.91 1.91 -9.59
CA GLY A 160 -1.96 1.95 -8.46
C GLY A 160 -0.59 1.33 -8.72
N GLY A 161 -0.36 0.73 -9.89
CA GLY A 161 0.93 0.18 -10.31
C GLY A 161 1.72 1.11 -11.22
N PHE A 162 2.01 2.33 -10.78
CA PHE A 162 2.79 3.34 -11.52
C PHE A 162 4.25 3.37 -11.03
N ASN A 163 4.86 2.19 -10.97
CA ASN A 163 6.19 1.95 -10.40
C ASN A 163 6.90 0.81 -11.13
N ALA A 164 8.18 0.59 -10.83
CA ALA A 164 8.97 -0.46 -11.43
C ALA A 164 8.80 -1.81 -10.72
N HIS A 165 9.01 -1.87 -9.42
CA HIS A 165 8.99 -3.11 -8.64
C HIS A 165 8.73 -2.91 -7.14
N ALA A 166 7.88 -1.97 -6.74
CA ALA A 166 7.55 -1.73 -5.33
C ALA A 166 7.14 -3.02 -4.59
N ALA A 167 6.41 -3.91 -5.28
CA ALA A 167 5.99 -5.21 -4.76
C ALA A 167 7.16 -6.11 -4.31
N ASN A 168 8.32 -6.05 -4.96
CA ASN A 168 9.49 -6.85 -4.56
C ASN A 168 9.98 -6.43 -3.18
N ILE A 169 10.16 -5.12 -2.98
CA ILE A 169 10.67 -4.57 -1.74
C ILE A 169 9.66 -4.74 -0.61
N VAL A 170 8.39 -4.44 -0.87
CA VAL A 170 7.29 -4.65 0.09
C VAL A 170 7.25 -6.10 0.54
N THR A 171 7.24 -7.06 -0.39
CA THR A 171 7.19 -8.48 -0.06
C THR A 171 8.40 -8.93 0.77
N ALA A 172 9.60 -8.51 0.40
CA ALA A 172 10.82 -8.88 1.12
C ALA A 172 10.79 -8.38 2.58
N ILE A 173 10.44 -7.10 2.78
CA ILE A 173 10.32 -6.53 4.13
C ILE A 173 9.17 -7.18 4.90
N PHE A 174 8.04 -7.42 4.25
CA PHE A 174 6.86 -8.01 4.89
C PHE A 174 7.15 -9.40 5.44
N ILE A 175 7.81 -10.26 4.65
CA ILE A 175 8.21 -11.60 5.08
C ILE A 175 9.24 -11.50 6.23
N ALA A 176 10.25 -10.65 6.09
CA ALA A 176 11.30 -10.50 7.10
C ALA A 176 10.76 -9.97 8.44
N THR A 177 9.76 -9.09 8.41
CA THR A 177 9.22 -8.42 9.60
C THR A 177 7.90 -8.99 10.10
N GLY A 178 7.46 -10.14 9.58
CA GLY A 178 6.29 -10.87 10.09
C GLY A 178 4.94 -10.24 9.75
N GLN A 179 4.87 -9.52 8.64
CA GLN A 179 3.64 -8.95 8.11
C GLN A 179 2.84 -10.00 7.33
N ASP A 180 1.61 -9.66 6.95
CA ASP A 180 0.78 -10.50 6.09
C ASP A 180 1.19 -10.30 4.63
N ALA A 181 2.02 -11.21 4.09
CA ALA A 181 2.54 -11.10 2.73
C ALA A 181 1.46 -11.08 1.63
N ALA A 182 0.25 -11.59 1.90
CA ALA A 182 -0.85 -11.51 0.94
C ALA A 182 -1.39 -10.06 0.79
N GLN A 183 -1.13 -9.19 1.77
CA GLN A 183 -1.43 -7.76 1.66
C GLN A 183 -0.45 -7.01 0.76
N ASN A 184 0.56 -7.67 0.19
CA ASN A 184 1.37 -7.09 -0.88
C ASN A 184 0.50 -6.63 -2.07
N VAL A 185 -0.61 -7.30 -2.36
CA VAL A 185 -1.55 -6.94 -3.43
C VAL A 185 -1.99 -5.47 -3.36
N THR A 186 -2.13 -4.94 -2.15
CA THR A 186 -2.62 -3.59 -1.88
C THR A 186 -1.51 -2.68 -1.35
N SER A 187 -0.57 -3.22 -0.57
CA SER A 187 0.54 -2.47 0.02
C SER A 187 1.62 -2.10 -0.98
N SER A 188 1.64 -2.72 -2.16
CA SER A 188 2.56 -2.38 -3.26
C SER A 188 2.05 -1.31 -4.21
N ASN A 189 0.83 -0.79 -3.98
CA ASN A 189 0.36 0.40 -4.68
C ASN A 189 1.37 1.53 -4.50
N CYS A 190 1.96 1.99 -5.60
CA CYS A 190 3.02 2.98 -5.60
C CYS A 190 3.01 3.77 -6.91
N MET A 191 3.21 5.08 -6.80
CA MET A 191 3.57 5.96 -7.90
C MET A 191 4.98 6.49 -7.68
N THR A 192 5.84 6.28 -8.69
CA THR A 192 7.22 6.78 -8.73
C THR A 192 7.30 7.95 -9.70
N ILE A 193 7.74 9.11 -9.21
CA ILE A 193 7.95 10.31 -10.03
C ILE A 193 9.45 10.65 -10.02
N MET A 194 9.95 11.08 -11.18
CA MET A 194 11.33 11.51 -11.39
C MET A 194 11.33 12.81 -12.17
N GLU A 195 12.03 13.82 -11.67
CA GLU A 195 12.05 15.19 -12.18
C GLU A 195 13.47 15.78 -12.15
N PRO A 196 13.79 16.75 -13.01
CA PRO A 196 15.05 17.48 -12.92
C PRO A 196 15.06 18.36 -11.66
N HIS A 197 16.23 18.53 -11.05
CA HIS A 197 16.42 19.33 -9.85
C HIS A 197 17.74 20.13 -9.89
N GLY A 198 17.81 21.19 -9.09
CA GLY A 198 18.94 22.12 -9.04
C GLY A 198 18.91 23.17 -10.17
N GLU A 199 19.82 24.14 -10.10
CA GLU A 199 19.85 25.30 -11.02
C GLU A 199 19.98 24.88 -12.50
N ASN A 200 20.78 23.85 -12.77
CA ASN A 200 21.02 23.34 -14.12
C ASN A 200 20.07 22.20 -14.53
N GLY A 201 19.25 21.68 -13.60
CA GLY A 201 18.39 20.52 -13.84
C GLY A 201 19.12 19.18 -13.95
N ASP A 202 20.39 19.12 -13.54
CA ASP A 202 21.23 17.93 -13.66
C ASP A 202 21.04 16.93 -12.50
N ASP A 203 20.58 17.38 -11.34
CA ASP A 203 20.27 16.51 -10.21
C ASP A 203 18.91 15.84 -10.41
N LEU A 204 18.73 14.66 -9.83
CA LEU A 204 17.48 13.92 -9.93
C LEU A 204 16.65 14.10 -8.65
N LEU A 205 15.47 14.70 -8.75
CA LEU A 205 14.43 14.56 -7.74
C LEU A 205 13.66 13.27 -8.02
N ILE A 206 13.58 12.38 -7.02
CA ILE A 206 12.77 11.17 -7.08
C ILE A 206 11.80 11.17 -5.90
N SER A 207 10.55 10.75 -6.15
CA SER A 207 9.58 10.51 -5.09
C SER A 207 8.80 9.21 -5.29
N CYS A 208 8.35 8.63 -4.19
CA CYS A 208 7.45 7.47 -4.15
C CYS A 208 6.25 7.78 -3.25
N THR A 209 5.04 7.55 -3.76
CA THR A 209 3.79 7.72 -3.03
C THR A 209 3.05 6.38 -2.92
N MET A 210 2.85 5.91 -1.69
CA MET A 210 2.23 4.61 -1.38
C MET A 210 0.98 4.83 -0.50
N PRO A 211 -0.23 4.91 -1.07
CA PRO A 211 -1.42 5.33 -0.33
C PRO A 211 -2.03 4.24 0.56
N SER A 212 -1.63 2.97 0.38
CA SER A 212 -2.31 1.83 0.99
C SER A 212 -1.40 0.79 1.66
N VAL A 213 -0.38 1.22 2.41
CA VAL A 213 0.54 0.30 3.11
C VAL A 213 -0.13 -0.28 4.36
N GLU A 214 -0.35 -1.59 4.37
CA GLU A 214 -1.00 -2.31 5.46
C GLU A 214 0.03 -3.01 6.32
N ILE A 215 0.33 -2.40 7.46
CA ILE A 215 1.49 -2.80 8.25
C ILE A 215 1.26 -2.61 9.74
N GLY A 216 1.94 -3.41 10.54
CA GLY A 216 1.93 -3.32 11.99
C GLY A 216 3.18 -3.87 12.63
N THR A 217 3.42 -3.51 13.88
CA THR A 217 4.56 -3.97 14.68
C THR A 217 4.11 -4.80 15.89
N VAL A 218 2.79 -5.01 16.02
CA VAL A 218 2.14 -5.84 17.04
C VAL A 218 1.14 -6.81 16.41
N GLY A 219 1.18 -8.07 16.84
CA GLY A 219 0.24 -9.13 16.46
C GLY A 219 0.59 -9.83 15.15
N GLY A 220 -0.11 -10.93 14.85
CA GLY A 220 0.18 -11.73 13.66
C GLY A 220 1.58 -12.37 13.74
N GLY A 221 2.34 -12.31 12.64
CA GLY A 221 3.68 -12.89 12.57
C GLY A 221 4.76 -12.07 13.30
N THR A 222 4.47 -10.84 13.74
CA THR A 222 5.47 -9.97 14.37
C THR A 222 5.98 -10.46 15.72
N ILE A 223 5.24 -11.39 16.35
CA ILE A 223 5.59 -11.98 17.65
C ILE A 223 6.61 -13.13 17.51
N LEU A 224 6.82 -13.65 16.30
CA LEU A 224 7.73 -14.77 16.08
C LEU A 224 9.17 -14.29 16.28
N PRO A 225 10.04 -15.07 16.95
CA PRO A 225 11.37 -14.60 17.35
C PRO A 225 12.21 -14.03 16.20
N ALA A 226 12.26 -14.71 15.04
CA ALA A 226 13.05 -14.25 13.90
C ALA A 226 12.53 -12.92 13.33
N GLN A 227 11.22 -12.82 13.08
CA GLN A 227 10.58 -11.62 12.55
C GLN A 227 10.67 -10.45 13.53
N SER A 228 10.53 -10.75 14.82
CA SER A 228 10.69 -9.78 15.89
C SER A 228 12.10 -9.20 15.94
N SER A 229 13.14 -10.00 15.70
CA SER A 229 14.53 -9.50 15.63
C SER A 229 14.74 -8.56 14.46
N CYS A 230 14.10 -8.80 13.30
CA CYS A 230 14.14 -7.87 12.18
C CYS A 230 13.45 -6.53 12.51
N LEU A 231 12.33 -6.56 13.24
CA LEU A 231 11.68 -5.33 13.73
C LEU A 231 12.54 -4.57 14.76
N GLU A 232 13.28 -5.30 15.58
CA GLU A 232 14.21 -4.73 16.58
C GLU A 232 15.41 -4.06 15.91
N MET A 233 15.99 -4.68 14.88
CA MET A 233 17.02 -4.08 14.03
C MET A 233 16.57 -2.75 13.41
N LEU A 234 15.28 -2.63 13.07
CA LEU A 234 14.69 -1.40 12.54
C LEU A 234 14.23 -0.43 13.64
N GLY A 235 14.36 -0.78 14.92
CA GLY A 235 13.98 0.07 16.06
C GLY A 235 12.47 0.24 16.25
N VAL A 236 11.64 -0.63 15.70
CA VAL A 236 10.17 -0.48 15.65
C VAL A 236 9.41 -1.68 16.22
N LYS A 237 10.08 -2.57 16.96
CA LYS A 237 9.44 -3.76 17.57
C LYS A 237 8.38 -3.36 18.59
N GLY A 238 7.21 -3.99 18.50
CA GLY A 238 6.16 -3.89 19.51
C GLY A 238 5.36 -2.57 19.45
N ALA A 239 4.55 -2.36 20.49
CA ALA A 239 3.77 -1.14 20.64
C ALA A 239 4.66 0.01 21.06
N HIS A 240 4.43 1.19 20.51
CA HIS A 240 5.11 2.39 20.96
C HIS A 240 4.59 2.78 22.36
N SER A 241 5.50 3.05 23.29
CA SER A 241 5.18 3.28 24.71
C SER A 241 4.40 4.58 24.94
N GLU A 242 4.78 5.66 24.25
CA GLU A 242 4.20 7.00 24.47
C GLU A 242 3.12 7.37 23.45
N VAL A 243 3.37 7.13 22.16
CA VAL A 243 2.48 7.51 21.05
C VAL A 243 2.01 6.27 20.27
N PRO A 244 0.87 5.67 20.65
CA PRO A 244 0.36 4.47 19.98
C PRO A 244 0.26 4.63 18.46
N GLY A 245 0.88 3.71 17.73
CA GLY A 245 0.91 3.70 16.27
C GLY A 245 2.16 4.28 15.63
N ASP A 246 3.07 4.90 16.39
CA ASP A 246 4.28 5.50 15.83
C ASP A 246 5.30 4.48 15.34
N ASN A 247 5.43 3.32 15.99
CA ASN A 247 6.28 2.24 15.48
C ASN A 247 5.77 1.73 14.13
N ALA A 248 4.46 1.52 13.99
CA ALA A 248 3.87 1.10 12.72
C ALA A 248 3.98 2.19 11.63
N LYS A 249 3.86 3.48 11.98
CA LYS A 249 4.11 4.59 11.03
C LYS A 249 5.57 4.62 10.61
N GLN A 250 6.51 4.44 11.53
CA GLN A 250 7.94 4.43 11.24
C GLN A 250 8.30 3.25 10.33
N LEU A 251 7.76 2.06 10.57
CA LEU A 251 7.94 0.93 9.67
C LEU A 251 7.39 1.20 8.27
N ALA A 252 6.23 1.86 8.15
CA ALA A 252 5.68 2.26 6.86
C ALA A 252 6.58 3.26 6.10
N ARG A 253 7.23 4.19 6.82
CA ARG A 253 8.24 5.11 6.25
C ARG A 253 9.47 4.35 5.75
N ILE A 254 9.97 3.38 6.54
CA ILE A 254 11.10 2.52 6.16
C ILE A 254 10.77 1.72 4.88
N VAL A 255 9.56 1.17 4.78
CA VAL A 255 9.10 0.46 3.58
C VAL A 255 9.12 1.41 2.37
N CYS A 256 8.53 2.59 2.48
CA CYS A 256 8.47 3.55 1.37
C CYS A 256 9.86 4.04 0.94
N ALA A 257 10.74 4.35 1.89
CA ALA A 257 12.12 4.73 1.60
C ALA A 257 12.92 3.58 0.94
N SER A 258 12.70 2.33 1.38
CA SER A 258 13.32 1.16 0.76
C SER A 258 12.79 0.92 -0.66
N VAL A 259 11.49 1.16 -0.89
CA VAL A 259 10.89 1.12 -2.23
C VAL A 259 11.55 2.17 -3.11
N LEU A 260 11.68 3.41 -2.66
CA LEU A 260 12.37 4.47 -3.41
C LEU A 260 13.81 4.08 -3.78
N ALA A 261 14.57 3.54 -2.84
CA ALA A 261 15.93 3.04 -3.12
C ALA A 261 15.94 1.91 -4.17
N GLY A 262 14.97 0.98 -4.07
CA GLY A 262 14.77 -0.09 -5.04
C GLY A 262 14.40 0.45 -6.43
N GLU A 263 13.47 1.40 -6.51
CA GLU A 263 13.03 2.05 -7.76
C GLU A 263 14.21 2.74 -8.44
N LEU A 264 14.97 3.54 -7.69
CA LEU A 264 16.16 4.24 -8.19
C LEU A 264 17.17 3.27 -8.83
N SER A 265 17.47 2.17 -8.13
CA SER A 265 18.43 1.17 -8.60
C SER A 265 17.96 0.42 -9.84
N LEU A 266 16.71 -0.06 -9.86
CA LEU A 266 16.18 -0.81 -10.99
C LEU A 266 16.01 0.07 -12.24
N MET A 267 15.49 1.30 -12.07
CA MET A 267 15.33 2.25 -13.16
C MET A 267 16.69 2.63 -13.77
N ALA A 268 17.72 2.80 -12.94
CA ALA A 268 19.08 3.02 -13.43
C ALA A 268 19.61 1.84 -14.25
N ALA A 269 19.45 0.61 -13.75
CA ALA A 269 19.89 -0.59 -14.47
C ALA A 269 19.16 -0.79 -15.81
N LEU A 270 17.89 -0.39 -15.90
CA LEU A 270 17.11 -0.39 -17.13
C LEU A 270 17.59 0.69 -18.10
N ALA A 271 17.75 1.93 -17.62
CA ALA A 271 18.19 3.06 -18.43
C ALA A 271 19.60 2.85 -19.02
N SER A 272 20.49 2.15 -18.30
CA SER A 272 21.84 1.83 -18.77
C SER A 272 21.96 0.52 -19.57
N GLY A 273 20.85 -0.20 -19.81
CA GLY A 273 20.86 -1.50 -20.50
C GLY A 273 21.54 -2.64 -19.73
N HIS A 274 21.68 -2.53 -18.40
CA HIS A 274 22.38 -3.50 -17.55
C HIS A 274 21.50 -4.60 -16.96
N LEU A 275 20.17 -4.52 -17.07
CA LEU A 275 19.26 -5.48 -16.42
C LEU A 275 19.59 -6.94 -16.75
N VAL A 276 19.74 -7.28 -18.04
CA VAL A 276 20.01 -8.66 -18.48
C VAL A 276 21.34 -9.17 -17.94
N LYS A 277 22.39 -8.32 -17.93
CA LYS A 277 23.73 -8.69 -17.43
C LYS A 277 23.71 -8.96 -15.92
N SER A 278 22.99 -8.15 -15.14
CA SER A 278 22.90 -8.31 -13.68
C SER A 278 22.09 -9.56 -13.29
N HIS A 279 20.97 -9.83 -13.97
CA HIS A 279 20.20 -11.06 -13.74
C HIS A 279 21.01 -12.32 -14.07
N LEU A 280 21.77 -12.32 -15.17
CA LEU A 280 22.62 -13.46 -15.54
C LEU A 280 23.77 -13.68 -14.55
N LYS A 281 24.29 -12.62 -13.92
CA LYS A 281 25.42 -12.70 -12.98
C LYS A 281 25.00 -13.12 -11.56
N PHE A 282 23.88 -12.60 -11.05
CA PHE A 282 23.53 -12.75 -9.63
C PHE A 282 22.27 -13.59 -9.36
N ASN A 283 21.43 -13.82 -10.37
CA ASN A 283 20.16 -14.56 -10.22
C ASN A 283 20.17 -15.91 -10.95
N ARG A 284 21.37 -16.44 -11.24
CA ARG A 284 21.61 -17.81 -11.69
C ARG A 284 22.64 -18.46 -10.79
N VAL A 285 22.35 -19.65 -10.27
CA VAL A 285 23.35 -20.51 -9.62
C VAL A 285 24.31 -20.99 -10.70
N GLY A 286 25.51 -20.39 -10.76
CA GLY A 286 26.69 -20.89 -11.48
C GLY A 286 26.44 -21.61 -12.81
N GLY A 287 25.90 -20.93 -13.80
CA GLY A 287 25.85 -21.45 -15.17
C GLY A 287 27.14 -21.13 -15.90
N THR A 288 27.96 -22.14 -16.18
CA THR A 288 29.13 -22.11 -17.06
C THR A 288 28.93 -21.15 -18.22
N THR A 289 29.79 -20.13 -18.31
CA THR A 289 29.87 -19.22 -19.46
C THR A 289 30.21 -20.02 -20.72
N THR A 290 29.19 -20.47 -21.46
CA THR A 290 29.36 -20.86 -22.85
C THR A 290 29.46 -19.57 -23.64
N LYS A 291 30.64 -19.30 -24.21
CA LYS A 291 30.85 -18.22 -25.18
C LYS A 291 29.86 -18.42 -26.32
N ILE A 292 28.85 -17.55 -26.43
CA ILE A 292 28.03 -17.45 -27.62
C ILE A 292 28.92 -16.80 -28.68
N GLY A 293 29.34 -17.60 -29.66
CA GLY A 293 30.12 -17.12 -30.80
C GLY A 293 29.29 -16.18 -31.68
N ASP A 294 29.97 -15.19 -32.25
CA ASP A 294 29.45 -14.28 -33.26
C ASP A 294 28.68 -15.04 -34.34
N ARG A 295 27.37 -14.76 -34.44
CA ARG A 295 26.62 -14.96 -35.67
C ARG A 295 26.03 -13.63 -36.08
N SER A 296 26.69 -13.01 -37.04
CA SER A 296 26.14 -11.98 -37.91
C SER A 296 24.79 -12.43 -38.45
N MET A 297 23.71 -11.76 -38.02
CA MET A 297 22.42 -11.86 -38.69
C MET A 297 22.45 -10.95 -39.92
N SER A 298 22.66 -11.56 -41.08
CA SER A 298 22.30 -10.97 -42.37
C SER A 298 20.78 -10.84 -42.44
N CYS A 299 20.31 -9.60 -42.53
CA CYS A 299 18.92 -9.28 -42.85
C CYS A 299 18.64 -9.68 -44.32
N GLN A 300 17.63 -10.52 -44.55
CA GLN A 300 16.97 -10.64 -45.84
C GLN A 300 15.45 -10.67 -45.61
N THR A 301 14.82 -9.61 -46.14
CA THR A 301 13.39 -9.35 -46.45
C THR A 301 12.33 -9.71 -45.43
#